data_AF-A0A950JKI8-F1
#
_entry.id   AF-A0A950JKI8-F1
#
_cell.length_a   1.000
_cell.length_b   1.000
_cell.length_c   1.000
_cell.angle_alpha   90.00
_cell.angle_beta   90.00
_cell.angle_gamma   90.00
#
_symmetry.space_group_name_H-M   'P 1'
#
loop_
_entity.id
_entity.type
_entity.pdbx_description
1 polymer ?
#
loop_
_entity_poly.entity_id
_entity_poly.type
_entity_poly.pdbx_seq_one_letter_code
_entity_poly.pdbx_strand_id
1 'polypeptide(L)'
;KPFVENLGRYGLLPDPGRDDGLPVGLTVASNPFTFGMDFVGVNCAACHVGELHREGKAVRVDGAPNMFNLQLFYSDAIDAVMAATSDRGKLWRALKRLGRQDYGRYGLAAPFVRPATLIYYGANVLVHRDRLDARLELVDVIKVAKEQRDPKHPTSGFGRLDAFDGTRNFIFTRLRKADADGGFKVNTANMVKLDAPVKFPWLWSRKASPLAPAEVYFDQPEKFPRVWGFKDYDWIEWTVDTNTVMERNFTETLGAGATVVLDPKSASLFESSVPIEDMHDLEWLAYYIDPPKWPASLFGEIKPDLAAAGEVIFKKQCAGCHEYGDDRRTPTGLIKLNAMRPEEVGTDSTAALRIACPIPDIGALTVPPKSYSVEDSQLLKDCAGVKAGQAFSGNPFAKTVQVSVDSIKQKAYAAASIDTAQQRAMEDLDQRGGVAWRDTLIDTQPPYGPYAARPLYGIWAAAPYLHNGSVPTLYHLLLPPDQRPKTFVLGAREYDPVKLGFVVDTACSAQDCLVDTSETGNGNAGHLWGTDLPESDRMALLEYLKTY
;
A
#
# COMPACT_ATOMS: atom_id res chain seq x y z
N LYS A 1 -2.33 -27.04 2.84
CA LYS A 1 -1.14 -27.28 1.97
C LYS A 1 0.08 -26.62 2.61
N PRO A 2 1.32 -27.04 2.33
CA PRO A 2 2.51 -26.31 2.80
C PRO A 2 2.46 -24.84 2.36
N PHE A 3 2.94 -23.93 3.21
CA PHE A 3 2.88 -22.49 2.95
C PHE A 3 3.50 -22.11 1.59
N VAL A 4 4.71 -22.59 1.34
CA VAL A 4 5.52 -22.27 0.14
C VAL A 4 5.01 -22.88 -1.16
N GLU A 5 4.08 -23.83 -1.12
CA GLU A 5 3.51 -24.45 -2.33
C GLU A 5 2.25 -23.69 -2.74
N ASN A 6 2.01 -23.45 -4.03
CA ASN A 6 0.79 -22.79 -4.53
C ASN A 6 0.58 -21.36 -3.96
N LEU A 7 1.59 -20.49 -4.10
CA LEU A 7 1.52 -19.09 -3.69
C LEU A 7 0.45 -18.28 -4.44
N GLY A 8 0.02 -18.75 -5.61
CA GLY A 8 -1.10 -18.16 -6.36
C GLY A 8 -2.42 -18.10 -5.59
N ARG A 9 -2.60 -18.90 -4.53
CA ARG A 9 -3.79 -18.80 -3.65
C ARG A 9 -3.92 -17.46 -2.92
N TYR A 10 -2.82 -16.75 -2.74
CA TYR A 10 -2.81 -15.41 -2.17
C TYR A 10 -2.97 -14.34 -3.24
N GLY A 11 -3.11 -14.73 -4.51
CA GLY A 11 -3.18 -13.79 -5.62
C GLY A 11 -1.81 -13.28 -6.07
N LEU A 12 -0.72 -13.98 -5.75
CA LEU A 12 0.58 -13.71 -6.38
C LEU A 12 0.58 -14.22 -7.83
N LEU A 13 1.25 -13.50 -8.72
CA LEU A 13 1.29 -13.80 -10.16
C LEU A 13 2.52 -14.65 -10.50
N PRO A 14 2.39 -15.72 -11.30
CA PRO A 14 3.55 -16.50 -11.72
C PRO A 14 4.50 -15.67 -12.59
N ASP A 15 5.79 -15.93 -12.44
CA ASP A 15 6.84 -15.38 -13.28
C ASP A 15 7.75 -16.51 -13.81
N PRO A 16 7.33 -17.23 -14.86
CA PRO A 16 8.02 -18.43 -15.33
C PRO A 16 9.41 -18.14 -15.91
N GLY A 17 9.74 -16.88 -16.17
CA GLY A 17 11.04 -16.47 -16.70
C GLY A 17 12.12 -16.29 -15.64
N ARG A 18 11.79 -16.37 -14.34
CA ARG A 18 12.75 -16.19 -13.25
C ARG A 18 13.44 -17.48 -12.85
N ASP A 19 14.76 -17.40 -12.71
CA ASP A 19 15.60 -18.53 -12.28
C ASP A 19 15.33 -18.99 -10.83
N ASP A 20 14.86 -18.08 -9.97
CA ASP A 20 14.53 -18.40 -8.57
C ASP A 20 13.12 -18.99 -8.38
N GLY A 21 12.31 -19.00 -9.44
CA GLY A 21 10.94 -19.50 -9.43
C GLY A 21 9.97 -18.71 -8.54
N LEU A 22 10.36 -17.52 -8.08
CA LEU A 22 9.48 -16.67 -7.27
C LEU A 22 8.43 -15.97 -8.14
N PRO A 23 7.20 -15.80 -7.62
CA PRO A 23 6.18 -15.02 -8.30
C PRO A 23 6.54 -13.53 -8.36
N VAL A 24 5.92 -12.80 -9.29
CA VAL A 24 5.98 -11.34 -9.34
C VAL A 24 5.62 -10.76 -7.99
N GLY A 25 6.43 -9.82 -7.52
CA GLY A 25 6.23 -9.18 -6.22
C GLY A 25 7.02 -9.79 -5.07
N LEU A 26 7.65 -10.95 -5.25
CA LEU A 26 8.56 -11.52 -4.26
C LEU A 26 10.02 -11.35 -4.68
N THR A 27 10.89 -11.13 -3.70
CA THR A 27 12.33 -10.99 -3.89
C THR A 27 13.10 -11.74 -2.82
N VAL A 28 14.36 -12.09 -3.10
CA VAL A 28 15.29 -12.63 -2.12
C VAL A 28 16.33 -11.57 -1.79
N ALA A 29 16.55 -11.31 -0.51
CA ALA A 29 17.62 -10.43 -0.05
C ALA A 29 18.31 -11.01 1.19
N SER A 30 19.59 -10.68 1.36
CA SER A 30 20.39 -10.99 2.54
C SER A 30 21.01 -9.71 3.07
N ASN A 31 20.78 -9.39 4.34
CA ASN A 31 21.28 -8.19 4.99
C ASN A 31 21.46 -8.42 6.51
N PRO A 32 21.95 -7.43 7.26
CA PRO A 32 22.17 -7.62 8.70
C PRO A 32 20.89 -7.85 9.54
N PHE A 33 19.70 -7.53 9.03
CA PHE A 33 18.39 -7.89 9.63
C PHE A 33 17.93 -9.30 9.25
N THR A 34 18.58 -9.95 8.30
CA THR A 34 18.40 -11.37 7.98
C THR A 34 19.54 -12.23 8.53
N PHE A 35 20.47 -11.64 9.29
CA PHE A 35 21.61 -12.33 9.88
C PHE A 35 22.50 -13.04 8.84
N GLY A 36 22.54 -12.50 7.61
CA GLY A 36 23.25 -13.08 6.48
C GLY A 36 22.54 -14.25 5.79
N MET A 37 21.31 -14.56 6.20
CA MET A 37 20.47 -15.56 5.54
C MET A 37 19.70 -14.96 4.37
N ASP A 38 19.48 -15.75 3.33
CA ASP A 38 18.58 -15.42 2.22
C ASP A 38 17.13 -15.40 2.75
N PHE A 39 16.48 -14.24 2.70
CA PHE A 39 15.08 -14.07 3.09
C PHE A 39 14.23 -13.70 1.89
N VAL A 40 13.06 -14.34 1.78
CA VAL A 40 12.02 -13.94 0.82
C VAL A 40 11.22 -12.79 1.43
N GLY A 41 11.11 -11.68 0.70
CA GLY A 41 10.31 -10.52 1.05
C GLY A 41 9.37 -10.10 -0.08
N VAL A 42 8.43 -9.22 0.26
CA VAL A 42 7.52 -8.58 -0.69
C VAL A 42 8.15 -7.29 -1.20
N ASN A 43 8.01 -6.98 -2.50
CA ASN A 43 8.37 -5.70 -3.10
C ASN A 43 7.15 -5.02 -3.74
N CYS A 44 7.34 -3.82 -4.30
CA CYS A 44 6.27 -2.97 -4.84
C CYS A 44 5.38 -3.70 -5.88
N ALA A 45 5.96 -4.59 -6.70
CA ALA A 45 5.24 -5.29 -7.76
C ALA A 45 4.17 -6.26 -7.21
N ALA A 46 4.24 -6.68 -5.94
CA ALA A 46 3.21 -7.52 -5.35
C ALA A 46 1.86 -6.82 -5.26
N CYS A 47 1.87 -5.49 -5.12
CA CYS A 47 0.68 -4.65 -5.05
C CYS A 47 0.39 -3.93 -6.37
N HIS A 48 1.44 -3.61 -7.14
CA HIS A 48 1.37 -2.70 -8.30
C HIS A 48 1.63 -3.36 -9.66
N VAL A 49 1.60 -4.69 -9.76
CA VAL A 49 1.54 -5.38 -11.05
C VAL A 49 0.29 -6.24 -11.08
N GLY A 50 -0.67 -5.83 -11.90
CA GLY A 50 -1.97 -6.49 -12.05
C GLY A 50 -2.01 -7.43 -13.24
N GLU A 51 -2.98 -8.34 -13.23
CA GLU A 51 -3.28 -9.21 -14.36
C GLU A 51 -4.79 -9.35 -14.50
N LEU A 52 -5.29 -9.17 -15.72
CA LEU A 52 -6.71 -9.23 -16.07
C LEU A 52 -6.95 -10.40 -17.01
N HIS A 53 -7.99 -11.19 -16.75
CA HIS A 53 -8.29 -12.40 -17.50
C HIS A 53 -9.56 -12.22 -18.32
N ARG A 54 -9.58 -12.82 -19.52
CA ARG A 54 -10.79 -12.97 -20.33
C ARG A 54 -10.67 -14.20 -21.21
N GLU A 55 -11.67 -15.06 -21.17
CA GLU A 55 -11.78 -16.23 -22.07
C GLU A 55 -10.49 -17.10 -22.07
N GLY A 56 -9.88 -17.28 -20.90
CA GLY A 56 -8.66 -18.08 -20.71
C GLY A 56 -7.36 -17.41 -21.18
N LYS A 57 -7.40 -16.16 -21.62
CA LYS A 57 -6.22 -15.33 -21.92
C LYS A 57 -6.02 -14.30 -20.80
N ALA A 58 -4.77 -13.87 -20.62
CA ALA A 58 -4.41 -12.90 -19.61
C ALA A 58 -3.62 -11.73 -20.21
N VAL A 59 -3.81 -10.54 -19.66
CA VAL A 59 -2.97 -9.37 -19.89
C VAL A 59 -2.39 -8.90 -18.57
N ARG A 60 -1.05 -8.82 -18.51
CA ARG A 60 -0.33 -8.25 -17.37
C ARG A 60 -0.15 -6.77 -17.59
N VAL A 61 -0.33 -5.99 -16.53
CA VAL A 61 -0.30 -4.54 -16.58
C VAL A 61 0.55 -4.00 -15.43
N ASP A 62 1.72 -3.46 -15.77
CA ASP A 62 2.59 -2.80 -14.81
C ASP A 62 1.95 -1.50 -14.32
N GLY A 63 2.02 -1.24 -13.02
CA GLY A 63 1.34 -0.15 -12.35
C GLY A 63 -0.15 -0.41 -12.04
N ALA A 64 -0.73 -1.54 -12.46
CA ALA A 64 -2.11 -1.88 -12.12
C ALA A 64 -2.22 -2.49 -10.72
N PRO A 65 -3.35 -2.32 -10.02
CA PRO A 65 -3.60 -3.01 -8.76
C PRO A 65 -3.54 -4.53 -8.95
N ASN A 66 -2.68 -5.21 -8.19
CA ASN A 66 -2.71 -6.67 -8.13
C ASN A 66 -3.87 -7.14 -7.25
N MET A 67 -4.33 -8.37 -7.45
CA MET A 67 -5.25 -9.05 -6.54
C MET A 67 -4.49 -9.81 -5.45
N PHE A 68 -3.43 -9.25 -4.86
CA PHE A 68 -2.69 -9.90 -3.78
C PHE A 68 -3.40 -9.70 -2.42
N ASN A 69 -3.53 -10.76 -1.62
CA ASN A 69 -3.99 -10.69 -0.23
C ASN A 69 -2.78 -10.80 0.72
N LEU A 70 -2.16 -9.65 0.99
CA LEU A 70 -0.94 -9.52 1.80
C LEU A 70 -1.16 -10.00 3.24
N GLN A 71 -2.29 -9.65 3.84
CA GLN A 71 -2.60 -9.98 5.24
C GLN A 71 -2.80 -11.49 5.43
N LEU A 72 -3.44 -12.16 4.47
CA LEU A 72 -3.59 -13.62 4.48
C LEU A 72 -2.24 -14.30 4.27
N PHE A 73 -1.42 -13.80 3.33
CA PHE A 73 -0.07 -14.30 3.10
C PHE A 73 0.79 -14.28 4.37
N TYR A 74 0.86 -13.14 5.07
CA TYR A 74 1.65 -13.04 6.31
C TYR A 74 1.04 -13.81 7.49
N SER A 75 -0.29 -13.82 7.63
CA SER A 75 -0.95 -14.62 8.67
C SER A 75 -0.62 -16.11 8.52
N ASP A 76 -0.75 -16.65 7.31
CA ASP A 76 -0.44 -18.06 7.04
C ASP A 76 1.05 -18.37 7.16
N ALA A 77 1.92 -17.41 6.81
CA ALA A 77 3.37 -17.55 6.99
C ALA A 77 3.71 -17.71 8.47
N ILE A 78 3.16 -16.84 9.32
CA ILE A 78 3.38 -16.88 10.77
C ILE A 78 2.78 -18.15 11.38
N ASP A 79 1.55 -18.51 11.01
CA ASP A 79 0.92 -19.74 11.49
C ASP A 79 1.73 -20.98 11.09
N ALA A 80 2.28 -21.01 9.87
CA ALA A 80 3.13 -22.10 9.41
C ALA A 80 4.45 -22.20 10.20
N VAL A 81 5.09 -21.07 10.51
CA VAL A 81 6.30 -21.02 11.33
C VAL A 81 6.01 -21.47 12.75
N MET A 82 4.96 -20.92 13.38
CA MET A 82 4.56 -21.27 14.75
C MET A 82 4.16 -22.75 14.86
N ALA A 83 3.46 -23.28 13.86
CA ALA A 83 3.15 -24.69 13.79
C ALA A 83 4.40 -25.56 13.60
N ALA A 84 5.40 -25.10 12.85
CA ALA A 84 6.66 -25.83 12.67
C ALA A 84 7.52 -25.83 13.93
N THR A 85 7.44 -24.82 14.79
CA THR A 85 8.21 -24.74 16.05
C THR A 85 7.54 -25.47 17.22
N SER A 86 6.20 -25.55 17.23
CA SER A 86 5.42 -26.16 18.32
C SER A 86 5.14 -27.66 18.12
N ASP A 87 5.14 -28.17 16.89
CA ASP A 87 4.86 -29.58 16.56
C ASP A 87 6.14 -30.30 16.12
N ARG A 88 6.58 -31.30 16.91
CA ARG A 88 7.81 -32.07 16.65
C ARG A 88 7.82 -32.75 15.27
N GLY A 89 6.67 -33.20 14.79
CA GLY A 89 6.54 -33.83 13.48
C GLY A 89 6.64 -32.82 12.34
N LYS A 90 6.03 -31.64 12.48
CA LYS A 90 6.19 -30.53 11.53
C LYS A 90 7.62 -30.01 11.52
N LEU A 91 8.24 -29.85 12.70
CA LEU A 91 9.65 -29.47 12.84
C LEU A 91 10.56 -30.44 12.08
N TRP A 92 10.39 -31.75 12.30
CA TRP A 92 11.20 -32.76 11.62
C TRP A 92 11.03 -32.72 10.10
N ARG A 93 9.81 -32.52 9.61
CA ARG A 93 9.56 -32.36 8.16
C ARG A 93 10.21 -31.09 7.59
N ALA A 94 10.16 -29.98 8.32
CA ALA A 94 10.82 -28.74 7.93
C ALA A 94 12.35 -28.92 7.86
N LEU A 95 12.95 -29.49 8.91
CA LEU A 95 14.39 -29.78 8.96
C LEU A 95 14.83 -30.75 7.86
N LYS A 96 14.02 -31.76 7.54
CA LYS A 96 14.29 -32.69 6.45
C LYS A 96 14.28 -32.00 5.08
N ARG A 97 13.33 -31.07 4.85
CA ARG A 97 13.28 -30.27 3.61
C ARG A 97 14.49 -29.35 3.50
N LEU A 98 14.83 -28.64 4.58
CA LEU A 98 16.02 -27.79 4.64
C LEU A 98 17.30 -28.60 4.35
N GLY A 99 17.44 -29.79 4.95
CA GLY A 99 18.54 -30.70 4.65
C GLY A 99 18.61 -31.09 3.17
N ARG A 100 17.48 -31.41 2.54
CA ARG A 100 17.45 -31.70 1.09
C ARG A 100 17.87 -30.49 0.24
N GLN A 101 17.47 -29.28 0.63
CA GLN A 101 17.89 -28.06 -0.07
C GLN A 101 19.40 -27.84 0.05
N ASP A 102 20.00 -28.05 1.24
CA ASP A 102 21.44 -27.95 1.42
C ASP A 102 22.22 -28.93 0.54
N TYR A 103 21.76 -30.19 0.46
CA TYR A 103 22.36 -31.18 -0.46
C TYR A 103 22.16 -30.82 -1.92
N GLY A 104 21.04 -30.16 -2.27
CA GLY A 104 20.82 -29.62 -3.61
C GLY A 104 21.79 -28.49 -3.96
N ARG A 105 22.08 -27.59 -3.01
CA ARG A 105 22.95 -26.41 -3.21
C ARG A 105 24.44 -26.75 -3.12
N TYR A 106 24.84 -27.61 -2.20
CA TYR A 106 26.25 -27.87 -1.86
C TYR A 106 26.71 -29.30 -2.16
N GLY A 107 25.83 -30.19 -2.65
CA GLY A 107 26.18 -31.56 -2.99
C GLY A 107 26.81 -32.32 -1.83
N LEU A 108 27.91 -33.04 -2.11
CA LEU A 108 28.67 -33.80 -1.10
C LEU A 108 29.35 -32.92 -0.04
N ALA A 109 29.47 -31.61 -0.26
CA ALA A 109 30.05 -30.68 0.71
C ALA A 109 29.05 -30.25 1.80
N ALA A 110 27.75 -30.54 1.63
CA ALA A 110 26.70 -30.12 2.56
C ALA A 110 26.97 -30.46 4.05
N PRO A 111 27.52 -31.64 4.42
CA PRO A 111 27.84 -31.97 5.82
C PRO A 111 28.91 -31.07 6.45
N PHE A 112 29.77 -30.44 5.65
CA PHE A 112 30.84 -29.57 6.13
C PHE A 112 30.45 -28.09 6.08
N VAL A 113 29.72 -27.68 5.04
CA VAL A 113 29.24 -26.31 4.87
C VAL A 113 28.19 -25.96 5.92
N ARG A 114 27.21 -26.85 6.15
CA ARG A 114 26.06 -26.57 7.02
C ARG A 114 26.45 -26.21 8.47
N PRO A 115 27.33 -26.94 9.18
CA PRO A 115 27.77 -26.55 10.51
C PRO A 115 28.44 -25.16 10.52
N ALA A 116 29.29 -24.87 9.53
CA ALA A 116 29.95 -23.58 9.43
C ALA A 116 28.92 -22.44 9.20
N THR A 117 27.95 -22.64 8.32
CA THR A 117 26.89 -21.65 8.07
C THR A 117 26.01 -21.45 9.30
N LEU A 118 25.65 -22.52 10.04
CA LEU A 118 24.88 -22.41 11.27
C LEU A 118 25.63 -21.66 12.38
N ILE A 119 26.95 -21.89 12.51
CA ILE A 119 27.80 -21.13 13.43
C ILE A 119 27.82 -19.66 13.02
N TYR A 120 28.00 -19.37 11.73
CA TYR A 120 28.00 -18.00 11.21
C TYR A 120 26.68 -17.28 11.47
N TYR A 121 25.54 -17.90 11.16
CA TYR A 121 24.22 -17.32 11.44
C TYR A 121 23.97 -17.17 12.93
N GLY A 122 24.33 -18.16 13.75
CA GLY A 122 24.21 -18.10 15.20
C GLY A 122 25.03 -16.96 15.81
N ALA A 123 26.26 -16.75 15.33
CA ALA A 123 27.10 -15.63 15.74
C ALA A 123 26.48 -14.28 15.35
N ASN A 124 25.97 -14.14 14.12
CA ASN A 124 25.30 -12.92 13.67
C ASN A 124 24.03 -12.61 14.48
N VAL A 125 23.25 -13.62 14.84
CA VAL A 125 22.07 -13.46 15.71
C VAL A 125 22.47 -12.94 17.09
N LEU A 126 23.58 -13.41 17.65
CA LEU A 126 24.08 -12.92 18.95
C LEU A 126 24.55 -11.47 18.88
N VAL A 127 25.22 -11.09 17.78
CA VAL A 127 25.71 -9.71 17.56
C VAL A 127 24.56 -8.74 17.28
N HIS A 128 23.52 -9.19 16.60
CA HIS A 128 22.37 -8.37 16.18
C HIS A 128 21.07 -8.75 16.90
N ARG A 129 21.19 -9.01 18.20
CA ARG A 129 20.07 -9.49 19.03
C ARG A 129 18.88 -8.53 19.02
N ASP A 130 19.14 -7.24 19.05
CA ASP A 130 18.13 -6.17 18.95
C ASP A 130 17.32 -6.21 17.66
N ARG A 131 17.94 -6.59 16.53
CA ARG A 131 17.25 -6.78 15.23
C ARG A 131 16.37 -8.04 15.25
N LEU A 132 16.80 -9.10 15.93
CA LEU A 132 15.94 -10.27 16.17
C LEU A 132 14.75 -9.90 17.06
N ASP A 133 15.01 -9.20 18.16
CA ASP A 133 13.96 -8.74 19.07
C ASP A 133 12.95 -7.89 18.30
N ALA A 134 13.39 -6.90 17.51
CA ALA A 134 12.52 -6.08 16.66
C ALA A 134 11.60 -6.91 15.72
N ARG A 135 12.10 -8.04 15.19
CA ARG A 135 11.30 -8.93 14.35
C ARG A 135 10.31 -9.78 15.16
N LEU A 136 10.70 -10.23 16.35
CA LEU A 136 9.81 -10.95 17.27
C LEU A 136 8.69 -10.02 17.78
N GLU A 137 9.01 -8.77 18.10
CA GLU A 137 8.03 -7.75 18.46
C GLU A 137 6.97 -7.56 17.36
N LEU A 138 7.40 -7.46 16.09
CA LEU A 138 6.47 -7.36 14.96
C LEU A 138 5.54 -8.58 14.86
N VAL A 139 6.08 -9.79 15.08
CA VAL A 139 5.27 -11.02 15.12
C VAL A 139 4.22 -10.97 16.24
N ASP A 140 4.57 -10.46 17.41
CA ASP A 140 3.64 -10.32 18.53
C ASP A 140 2.56 -9.27 18.25
N VAL A 141 2.89 -8.16 17.58
CA VAL A 141 1.90 -7.19 17.09
C VAL A 141 0.93 -7.85 16.12
N ILE A 142 1.41 -8.63 15.16
CA ILE A 142 0.55 -9.32 14.19
C ILE A 142 -0.39 -10.32 14.87
N LYS A 143 0.09 -11.05 15.90
CA LYS A 143 -0.75 -11.97 16.67
C LYS A 143 -1.88 -11.23 17.41
N VAL A 144 -1.55 -10.17 18.15
CA VAL A 144 -2.55 -9.38 18.89
C VAL A 144 -3.53 -8.71 17.92
N ALA A 145 -3.04 -8.18 16.79
CA ALA A 145 -3.91 -7.61 15.77
C ALA A 145 -4.87 -8.66 15.19
N LYS A 146 -4.40 -9.89 14.93
CA LYS A 146 -5.22 -11.01 14.43
C LYS A 146 -6.34 -11.38 15.40
N GLU A 147 -6.10 -11.32 16.71
CA GLU A 147 -7.13 -11.57 17.75
C GLU A 147 -8.25 -10.50 17.76
N GLN A 148 -7.98 -9.30 17.26
CA GLN A 148 -8.95 -8.20 17.18
C GLN A 148 -9.72 -8.13 15.85
N ARG A 149 -9.38 -8.98 14.88
CA ARG A 149 -10.03 -8.98 13.57
C ARG A 149 -11.44 -9.54 13.65
N ASP A 150 -12.31 -9.08 12.75
CA ASP A 150 -13.62 -9.68 12.58
C ASP A 150 -13.46 -11.14 12.13
N PRO A 151 -14.02 -12.12 12.86
CA PRO A 151 -13.96 -13.53 12.45
C PRO A 151 -14.59 -13.81 11.09
N LYS A 152 -15.55 -12.98 10.65
CA LYS A 152 -16.21 -13.09 9.34
C LYS A 152 -15.37 -12.52 8.21
N HIS A 153 -14.56 -11.51 8.51
CA HIS A 153 -13.69 -10.81 7.55
C HIS A 153 -12.29 -10.63 8.16
N PRO A 154 -11.52 -11.72 8.30
CA PRO A 154 -10.23 -11.70 8.99
C PRO A 154 -9.10 -11.04 8.19
N THR A 155 -9.38 -10.50 7.00
CA THR A 155 -8.46 -9.66 6.23
C THR A 155 -9.24 -8.63 5.41
N SER A 156 -8.52 -7.63 4.89
CA SER A 156 -8.99 -6.69 3.86
C SER A 156 -9.33 -7.39 2.52
N GLY A 157 -9.01 -8.67 2.36
CA GLY A 157 -9.27 -9.44 1.13
C GLY A 157 -8.27 -9.16 -0.01
N PHE A 158 -8.57 -9.68 -1.20
CA PHE A 158 -7.68 -9.54 -2.36
C PHE A 158 -7.67 -8.11 -2.93
N GLY A 159 -6.49 -7.60 -3.29
CA GLY A 159 -6.31 -6.30 -3.95
C GLY A 159 -6.57 -5.08 -3.07
N ARG A 160 -6.71 -5.32 -1.77
CA ARG A 160 -6.98 -4.31 -0.74
C ARG A 160 -6.09 -4.58 0.46
N LEU A 161 -5.78 -3.52 1.17
CA LEU A 161 -4.96 -3.55 2.36
C LEU A 161 -5.42 -2.43 3.28
N ASP A 162 -5.47 -2.69 4.57
CA ASP A 162 -5.53 -1.63 5.57
C ASP A 162 -4.09 -1.18 5.90
N ALA A 163 -3.48 -0.47 4.95
CA ALA A 163 -2.04 -0.21 4.95
C ALA A 163 -1.65 0.78 6.05
N PHE A 164 -2.46 1.83 6.22
CA PHE A 164 -2.24 2.84 7.23
C PHE A 164 -2.44 2.29 8.63
N ASP A 165 -3.58 1.66 8.92
CA ASP A 165 -3.82 1.10 10.25
C ASP A 165 -2.84 -0.04 10.56
N GLY A 166 -2.48 -0.84 9.56
CA GLY A 166 -1.44 -1.85 9.66
C GLY A 166 -0.08 -1.26 10.05
N THR A 167 0.38 -0.25 9.32
CA THR A 167 1.66 0.42 9.59
C THR A 167 1.65 1.16 10.92
N ARG A 168 0.55 1.88 11.22
CA ARG A 168 0.27 2.53 12.49
C ARG A 168 0.42 1.53 13.63
N ASN A 169 -0.16 0.34 13.50
CA ASN A 169 -0.03 -0.73 14.48
C ASN A 169 1.43 -1.22 14.58
N PHE A 170 2.12 -1.43 13.46
CA PHE A 170 3.50 -1.93 13.41
C PHE A 170 4.55 -0.96 13.98
N ILE A 171 4.25 0.33 14.04
CA ILE A 171 5.14 1.33 14.64
C ILE A 171 4.66 1.67 16.06
N PHE A 172 3.43 2.16 16.21
CA PHE A 172 3.00 2.83 17.44
C PHE A 172 2.69 1.87 18.58
N THR A 173 2.29 0.64 18.30
CA THR A 173 2.09 -0.35 19.39
C THR A 173 3.42 -0.87 19.94
N ARG A 174 4.54 -0.53 19.30
CA ARG A 174 5.88 -0.92 19.71
C ARG A 174 6.66 0.19 20.41
N LEU A 175 6.10 1.40 20.44
CA LEU A 175 6.68 2.52 21.18
C LEU A 175 6.62 2.26 22.69
N ARG A 176 7.73 2.60 23.35
CA ARG A 176 7.88 2.46 24.81
C ARG A 176 8.67 3.65 25.36
N LYS A 177 8.44 3.94 26.64
CA LYS A 177 9.16 5.00 27.36
C LYS A 177 10.61 4.59 27.61
N ALA A 178 11.50 5.58 27.75
CA ALA A 178 12.93 5.34 27.99
C ALA A 178 13.21 4.64 29.33
N ASP A 179 12.34 4.84 30.32
CA ASP A 179 12.41 4.25 31.66
C ASP A 179 11.63 2.93 31.79
N ALA A 180 11.02 2.42 30.71
CA ALA A 180 10.24 1.20 30.77
C ALA A 180 11.10 0.00 31.20
N ASP A 181 10.67 -0.67 32.27
CA ASP A 181 11.31 -1.86 32.83
C ASP A 181 10.51 -3.14 32.48
N GLY A 182 11.23 -4.23 32.19
CA GLY A 182 10.65 -5.50 31.75
C GLY A 182 10.76 -5.76 30.25
N GLY A 183 10.29 -6.93 29.80
CA GLY A 183 10.30 -7.31 28.38
C GLY A 183 9.25 -6.56 27.56
N PHE A 184 9.41 -6.58 26.23
CA PHE A 184 8.47 -5.99 25.29
C PHE A 184 7.03 -6.48 25.52
N LYS A 185 6.07 -5.54 25.43
CA LYS A 185 4.64 -5.81 25.40
C LYS A 185 4.00 -4.91 24.36
N VAL A 186 3.10 -5.49 23.56
CA VAL A 186 2.30 -4.73 22.59
C VAL A 186 1.44 -3.69 23.32
N ASN A 187 1.60 -2.42 22.98
CA ASN A 187 0.79 -1.33 23.53
C ASN A 187 -0.58 -1.30 22.86
N THR A 188 -1.54 -2.02 23.45
CA THR A 188 -2.91 -2.12 22.91
C THR A 188 -3.68 -0.82 22.97
N ALA A 189 -3.27 0.16 23.78
CA ALA A 189 -3.90 1.49 23.77
C ALA A 189 -3.69 2.20 22.43
N ASN A 190 -2.58 1.91 21.75
CA ASN A 190 -2.29 2.42 20.42
C ASN A 190 -2.84 1.54 19.29
N MET A 191 -3.41 0.37 19.57
CA MET A 191 -3.88 -0.54 18.52
C MET A 191 -5.20 -0.04 17.92
N VAL A 192 -5.33 -0.09 16.60
CA VAL A 192 -6.60 0.07 15.88
C VAL A 192 -6.98 -1.23 15.18
N LYS A 193 -8.28 -1.42 14.98
CA LYS A 193 -8.82 -2.53 14.19
C LYS A 193 -8.45 -2.35 12.72
N LEU A 194 -8.32 -3.46 11.98
CA LEU A 194 -7.96 -3.47 10.55
C LEU A 194 -9.22 -3.71 9.69
N ASP A 195 -10.07 -2.70 9.61
CA ASP A 195 -11.41 -2.70 9.02
C ASP A 195 -11.69 -1.40 8.23
N ALA A 196 -10.63 -0.71 7.79
CA ALA A 196 -10.68 0.39 6.85
C ALA A 196 -9.89 0.05 5.56
N PRO A 197 -10.31 -0.97 4.79
CA PRO A 197 -9.55 -1.42 3.63
C PRO A 197 -9.44 -0.31 2.58
N VAL A 198 -8.23 -0.09 2.08
CA VAL A 198 -7.99 0.70 0.87
C VAL A 198 -7.49 -0.21 -0.25
N LYS A 199 -7.91 0.04 -1.50
CA LYS A 199 -7.38 -0.71 -2.64
C LYS A 199 -5.95 -0.27 -2.94
N PHE A 200 -5.16 -1.17 -3.53
CA PHE A 200 -3.87 -0.76 -4.08
C PHE A 200 -4.09 0.32 -5.14
N PRO A 201 -3.41 1.48 -5.05
CA PRO A 201 -3.53 2.51 -6.07
C PRO A 201 -2.84 2.06 -7.35
N TRP A 202 -3.35 2.53 -8.49
CA TRP A 202 -2.61 2.42 -9.75
C TRP A 202 -1.49 3.45 -9.80
N LEU A 203 -0.49 3.17 -10.63
CA LEU A 203 0.76 3.94 -10.72
C LEU A 203 0.87 4.78 -12.00
N TRP A 204 -0.24 5.21 -12.60
CA TRP A 204 -0.20 5.96 -13.86
C TRP A 204 -0.63 7.42 -13.69
N SER A 205 -0.02 8.32 -14.45
CA SER A 205 -0.46 9.71 -14.66
C SER A 205 -0.25 10.16 -16.10
N ARG A 206 -0.61 11.41 -16.39
CA ARG A 206 -0.28 12.05 -17.67
C ARG A 206 1.22 12.24 -17.81
N LYS A 207 1.78 12.01 -19.01
CA LYS A 207 3.15 12.42 -19.33
C LYS A 207 3.34 13.89 -18.99
N ALA A 208 4.13 14.20 -17.97
CA ALA A 208 4.64 15.55 -17.82
C ALA A 208 5.39 15.89 -19.12
N SER A 209 5.06 17.01 -19.76
CA SER A 209 5.95 17.57 -20.78
C SER A 209 7.35 17.66 -20.15
N PRO A 210 8.40 17.20 -20.83
CA PRO A 210 9.64 16.80 -20.15
C PRO A 210 10.23 17.98 -19.38
N LEU A 211 10.40 17.82 -18.07
CA LEU A 211 11.45 18.53 -17.34
C LEU A 211 12.78 18.06 -17.92
N ALA A 212 13.72 18.99 -18.11
CA ALA A 212 15.06 18.71 -18.63
C ALA A 212 15.68 17.48 -17.91
N PRO A 213 16.53 16.69 -18.59
CA PRO A 213 17.23 15.59 -17.95
C PRO A 213 18.01 16.14 -16.74
N ALA A 214 17.75 15.61 -15.54
CA ALA A 214 18.63 15.86 -14.40
C ALA A 214 19.97 15.21 -14.71
N GLU A 215 21.03 16.01 -14.82
CA GLU A 215 22.37 15.63 -15.31
C GLU A 215 23.16 14.69 -14.37
N VAL A 216 22.54 14.09 -13.33
CA VAL A 216 23.27 13.57 -12.16
C VAL A 216 23.34 12.03 -12.07
N TYR A 217 22.68 11.27 -12.93
CA TYR A 217 22.74 9.80 -12.86
C TYR A 217 23.19 9.17 -14.19
N PHE A 218 24.51 8.95 -14.32
CA PHE A 218 25.12 8.21 -15.42
C PHE A 218 25.18 6.71 -15.10
N ASP A 219 24.30 5.92 -15.71
CA ASP A 219 24.61 4.83 -16.67
C ASP A 219 23.26 4.29 -17.27
N GLN A 220 22.56 5.20 -17.99
CA GLN A 220 21.54 4.99 -19.04
C GLN A 220 20.33 4.06 -18.77
N PRO A 221 19.10 4.54 -19.08
CA PRO A 221 18.72 4.54 -20.50
C PRO A 221 17.96 5.81 -20.95
N GLU A 222 18.63 6.61 -21.81
CA GLU A 222 18.08 7.72 -22.59
C GLU A 222 17.05 7.31 -23.68
N LYS A 223 16.34 6.17 -23.50
CA LYS A 223 15.35 5.64 -24.45
C LYS A 223 13.90 5.66 -23.97
N PHE A 224 13.64 6.14 -22.75
CA PHE A 224 12.30 6.03 -22.14
C PHE A 224 11.73 7.41 -21.76
N PRO A 225 10.54 7.79 -22.26
CA PRO A 225 9.82 8.95 -21.72
C PRO A 225 9.27 8.65 -20.32
N ARG A 226 9.34 9.65 -19.43
CA ARG A 226 8.99 9.60 -17.98
C ARG A 226 7.52 9.91 -17.72
N VAL A 227 6.86 9.13 -16.85
CA VAL A 227 5.53 9.39 -16.28
C VAL A 227 5.21 8.48 -15.07
N TRP A 228 4.94 9.03 -13.89
CA TRP A 228 4.24 8.33 -12.78
C TRP A 228 3.55 9.36 -11.90
N GLY A 229 2.29 9.08 -11.54
CA GLY A 229 1.43 10.04 -10.86
C GLY A 229 1.87 10.53 -9.50
N PHE A 230 2.53 9.72 -8.68
CA PHE A 230 2.91 10.24 -7.36
C PHE A 230 4.01 11.29 -7.42
N LYS A 231 4.96 11.17 -8.36
CA LYS A 231 5.95 12.24 -8.60
C LYS A 231 5.29 13.54 -8.98
N ASP A 232 4.21 13.47 -9.74
CA ASP A 232 3.54 14.64 -10.28
C ASP A 232 2.58 15.29 -9.28
N TYR A 233 2.09 14.60 -8.24
CA TYR A 233 1.13 15.18 -7.30
C TYR A 233 1.79 16.02 -6.20
N ASP A 234 1.17 17.15 -5.87
CA ASP A 234 1.61 18.01 -4.77
C ASP A 234 1.48 17.34 -3.40
N TRP A 235 0.43 16.55 -3.22
CA TRP A 235 0.19 15.67 -2.09
C TRP A 235 -0.22 14.27 -2.57
N ILE A 236 0.27 13.25 -1.88
CA ILE A 236 0.18 11.84 -2.28
C ILE A 236 -0.64 11.02 -1.28
N GLU A 237 -0.70 9.70 -1.50
CA GLU A 237 -1.55 8.75 -0.75
C GLU A 237 -3.06 8.92 -1.01
N TRP A 238 -3.88 7.96 -0.57
CA TRP A 238 -5.33 8.02 -0.77
C TRP A 238 -5.96 9.18 0.00
N THR A 239 -5.39 9.47 1.17
CA THR A 239 -5.82 10.46 2.17
C THR A 239 -5.19 11.84 2.05
N VAL A 240 -4.29 12.01 1.08
CA VAL A 240 -3.71 13.31 0.71
C VAL A 240 -2.97 13.93 1.91
N ASP A 241 -2.33 13.09 2.72
CA ASP A 241 -1.82 13.36 4.06
C ASP A 241 -0.31 13.57 4.12
N THR A 242 0.39 13.36 3.02
CA THR A 242 1.83 13.63 2.93
C THR A 242 2.24 14.22 1.59
N ASN A 243 3.29 15.06 1.58
CA ASN A 243 3.92 15.55 0.35
C ASN A 243 5.29 14.90 0.08
N THR A 244 5.80 14.08 0.99
CA THR A 244 7.16 13.50 0.93
C THR A 244 7.14 12.13 0.26
N VAL A 245 8.09 11.93 -0.66
CA VAL A 245 8.22 10.67 -1.40
C VAL A 245 8.88 9.60 -0.53
N MET A 246 9.99 9.93 0.13
CA MET A 246 10.75 8.91 0.85
C MET A 246 10.06 8.49 2.15
N GLU A 247 9.46 9.40 2.92
CA GLU A 247 8.75 8.97 4.14
C GLU A 247 7.51 8.14 3.83
N ARG A 248 6.81 8.42 2.72
CA ARG A 248 5.75 7.55 2.21
C ARG A 248 6.29 6.15 1.93
N ASN A 249 7.41 6.05 1.20
CA ASN A 249 8.03 4.77 0.87
C ASN A 249 8.49 4.00 2.12
N PHE A 250 9.05 4.70 3.12
CA PHE A 250 9.38 4.09 4.41
C PHE A 250 8.14 3.55 5.12
N THR A 251 7.05 4.32 5.14
CA THR A 251 5.78 3.94 5.77
C THR A 251 5.20 2.70 5.08
N GLU A 252 5.10 2.70 3.75
CA GLU A 252 4.62 1.56 2.96
C GLU A 252 5.50 0.31 3.16
N THR A 253 6.82 0.47 3.20
CA THR A 253 7.78 -0.64 3.36
C THR A 253 7.71 -1.24 4.76
N LEU A 254 7.55 -0.42 5.81
CA LEU A 254 7.29 -0.88 7.17
C LEU A 254 5.95 -1.60 7.25
N GLY A 255 4.90 -1.05 6.62
CA GLY A 255 3.58 -1.69 6.48
C GLY A 255 3.61 -3.03 5.74
N ALA A 256 4.54 -3.18 4.79
CA ALA A 256 4.79 -4.42 4.06
C ALA A 256 5.64 -5.43 4.85
N GLY A 257 6.08 -5.11 6.08
CA GLY A 257 6.76 -6.05 6.98
C GLY A 257 8.26 -5.81 7.17
N ALA A 258 8.81 -4.70 6.68
CA ALA A 258 10.15 -4.30 7.10
C ALA A 258 10.18 -4.03 8.62
N THR A 259 11.32 -4.34 9.23
CA THR A 259 11.49 -4.27 10.68
C THR A 259 12.36 -3.09 11.06
N VAL A 260 12.06 -2.47 12.21
CA VAL A 260 12.80 -1.34 12.78
C VAL A 260 13.03 -1.57 14.26
N VAL A 261 14.19 -1.20 14.78
CA VAL A 261 14.49 -1.22 16.22
C VAL A 261 13.86 0.01 16.88
N LEU A 262 12.94 -0.22 17.81
CA LEU A 262 12.20 0.84 18.54
C LEU A 262 12.48 0.84 20.05
N ASP A 263 13.49 0.10 20.50
CA ASP A 263 13.94 0.14 21.89
C ASP A 263 14.74 1.42 22.17
N PRO A 264 14.24 2.36 22.99
CA PRO A 264 14.98 3.58 23.32
C PRO A 264 16.28 3.31 24.08
N LYS A 265 16.47 2.10 24.65
CA LYS A 265 17.71 1.68 25.31
C LYS A 265 18.73 1.06 24.34
N SER A 266 18.35 0.76 23.09
CA SER A 266 19.26 0.18 22.10
C SER A 266 20.13 1.25 21.43
N ALA A 267 21.42 0.93 21.22
CA ALA A 267 22.32 1.75 20.41
C ALA A 267 21.89 1.80 18.92
N SER A 268 21.13 0.80 18.48
CA SER A 268 20.59 0.69 17.12
C SER A 268 19.19 1.29 17.00
N LEU A 269 18.73 2.11 17.94
CA LEU A 269 17.43 2.79 17.87
C LEU A 269 17.25 3.44 16.49
N PHE A 270 16.09 3.17 15.88
CA PHE A 270 15.68 3.59 14.54
C PHE A 270 16.41 2.93 13.36
N GLU A 271 17.36 2.01 13.58
CA GLU A 271 17.86 1.18 12.48
C GLU A 271 16.74 0.32 11.93
N SER A 272 16.63 0.26 10.61
CA SER A 272 15.59 -0.51 9.92
C SER A 272 16.17 -1.42 8.84
N SER A 273 15.39 -2.43 8.46
CA SER A 273 15.71 -3.35 7.37
C SER A 273 15.41 -2.78 5.99
N VAL A 274 15.07 -1.50 5.88
CA VAL A 274 14.70 -0.84 4.62
C VAL A 274 15.99 -0.60 3.80
N PRO A 275 16.12 -1.18 2.60
CA PRO A 275 17.26 -0.92 1.72
C PRO A 275 17.01 0.41 0.99
N ILE A 276 17.51 1.51 1.57
CA ILE A 276 17.10 2.87 1.16
C ILE A 276 17.46 3.22 -0.29
N GLU A 277 18.64 2.80 -0.75
CA GLU A 277 19.09 3.02 -2.15
C GLU A 277 18.23 2.20 -3.11
N ASP A 278 18.10 0.88 -2.89
CA ASP A 278 17.25 0.00 -3.72
C ASP A 278 15.78 0.48 -3.75
N MET A 279 15.25 0.95 -2.61
CA MET A 279 13.89 1.47 -2.51
C MET A 279 13.72 2.76 -3.32
N HIS A 280 14.73 3.65 -3.30
CA HIS A 280 14.73 4.86 -4.12
C HIS A 280 14.87 4.54 -5.62
N ASP A 281 15.71 3.58 -5.98
CA ASP A 281 15.86 3.13 -7.36
C ASP A 281 14.57 2.53 -7.90
N LEU A 282 13.85 1.74 -7.09
CA LEU A 282 12.52 1.22 -7.44
C LEU A 282 11.49 2.34 -7.63
N GLU A 283 11.49 3.35 -6.75
CA GLU A 283 10.66 4.53 -6.89
C GLU A 283 10.98 5.27 -8.20
N TRP A 284 12.26 5.43 -8.51
CA TRP A 284 12.72 6.09 -9.73
C TRP A 284 12.36 5.31 -11.00
N LEU A 285 12.53 3.99 -10.98
CA LEU A 285 12.13 3.10 -12.09
C LEU A 285 10.62 3.17 -12.34
N ALA A 286 9.83 3.25 -11.27
CA ALA A 286 8.38 3.38 -11.38
C ALA A 286 7.97 4.70 -12.06
N TYR A 287 8.81 5.75 -12.05
CA TYR A 287 8.63 6.98 -12.86
C TYR A 287 8.61 6.75 -14.37
N TYR A 288 8.86 5.54 -14.86
CA TYR A 288 8.87 5.22 -16.29
C TYR A 288 7.71 4.30 -16.73
N ILE A 289 6.74 4.04 -15.85
CA ILE A 289 5.58 3.20 -16.16
C ILE A 289 4.53 4.03 -16.89
N ASP A 290 4.38 3.80 -18.19
CA ASP A 290 3.35 4.45 -19.00
C ASP A 290 1.93 3.94 -18.64
N PRO A 291 0.89 4.79 -18.76
CA PRO A 291 -0.48 4.34 -18.72
C PRO A 291 -0.75 3.21 -19.73
N PRO A 292 -1.49 2.16 -19.34
CA PRO A 292 -1.69 1.00 -20.18
C PRO A 292 -2.62 1.29 -21.35
N LYS A 293 -2.16 0.92 -22.54
CA LYS A 293 -2.99 0.95 -23.74
C LYS A 293 -4.03 -0.15 -23.69
N TRP A 294 -5.23 0.16 -24.18
CA TRP A 294 -6.30 -0.83 -24.36
C TRP A 294 -5.83 -2.00 -25.25
N PRO A 295 -5.85 -3.25 -24.75
CA PRO A 295 -5.41 -4.41 -25.51
C PRO A 295 -6.54 -4.90 -26.43
N ALA A 296 -6.72 -4.24 -27.58
CA ALA A 296 -7.80 -4.53 -28.53
C ALA A 296 -7.86 -6.00 -28.97
N SER A 297 -6.72 -6.69 -29.06
CA SER A 297 -6.64 -8.12 -29.40
C SER A 297 -7.30 -9.04 -28.37
N LEU A 298 -7.47 -8.58 -27.13
CA LEU A 298 -8.10 -9.33 -26.03
C LEU A 298 -9.50 -8.79 -25.71
N PHE A 299 -9.66 -7.46 -25.69
CA PHE A 299 -10.89 -6.82 -25.24
C PHE A 299 -11.81 -6.32 -26.36
N GLY A 300 -11.37 -6.39 -27.61
CA GLY A 300 -12.08 -5.89 -28.79
C GLY A 300 -11.69 -4.46 -29.14
N GLU A 301 -11.96 -4.06 -30.38
CA GLU A 301 -11.63 -2.72 -30.87
C GLU A 301 -12.46 -1.62 -30.18
N ILE A 302 -11.85 -0.45 -30.02
CA ILE A 302 -12.54 0.76 -29.56
C ILE A 302 -13.38 1.31 -30.71
N LYS A 303 -14.61 1.72 -30.40
CA LYS A 303 -15.55 2.36 -31.33
C LYS A 303 -15.28 3.88 -31.37
N PRO A 304 -14.66 4.42 -32.43
CA PRO A 304 -14.16 5.80 -32.41
C PRO A 304 -15.26 6.85 -32.24
N ASP A 305 -16.39 6.69 -32.95
CA ASP A 305 -17.51 7.64 -32.87
C ASP A 305 -18.13 7.69 -31.46
N LEU A 306 -18.21 6.52 -30.81
CA LEU A 306 -18.77 6.39 -29.46
C LEU A 306 -17.80 6.96 -28.42
N ALA A 307 -16.49 6.73 -28.58
CA ALA A 307 -15.46 7.34 -27.74
C ALA A 307 -15.43 8.87 -27.88
N ALA A 308 -15.59 9.41 -29.10
CA ALA A 308 -15.67 10.85 -29.33
C ALA A 308 -16.92 11.47 -28.65
N ALA A 309 -18.07 10.79 -28.69
CA ALA A 309 -19.24 11.20 -27.93
C ALA A 309 -19.00 11.15 -26.40
N GLY A 310 -18.31 10.12 -25.92
CA GLY A 310 -17.91 9.97 -24.53
C GLY A 310 -16.98 11.07 -24.04
N GLU A 311 -16.04 11.54 -24.87
CA GLU A 311 -15.14 12.65 -24.54
C GLU A 311 -15.92 13.94 -24.24
N VAL A 312 -16.97 14.23 -25.03
CA VAL A 312 -17.84 15.40 -24.80
C VAL A 312 -18.52 15.30 -23.43
N ILE A 313 -18.99 14.11 -23.05
CA ILE A 313 -19.61 13.87 -21.74
C ILE A 313 -18.57 14.03 -20.63
N PHE A 314 -17.39 13.45 -20.79
CA PHE A 314 -16.29 13.53 -19.84
C PHE A 314 -15.91 14.99 -19.53
N LYS A 315 -15.73 15.80 -20.58
CA LYS A 315 -15.42 17.24 -20.44
C LYS A 315 -16.49 17.99 -19.66
N LYS A 316 -17.76 17.62 -19.84
CA LYS A 316 -18.90 18.27 -19.20
C LYS A 316 -19.10 17.84 -17.74
N GLN A 317 -18.93 16.56 -17.43
CA GLN A 317 -19.34 16.00 -16.13
C GLN A 317 -18.19 15.53 -15.24
N CYS A 318 -17.02 15.23 -15.80
CA CYS A 318 -15.92 14.57 -15.08
C CYS A 318 -14.70 15.48 -14.92
N ALA A 319 -14.35 16.24 -15.96
CA ALA A 319 -13.17 17.12 -16.00
C ALA A 319 -13.21 18.26 -14.96
N GLY A 320 -14.38 18.54 -14.36
CA GLY A 320 -14.50 19.47 -13.24
C GLY A 320 -13.81 18.98 -11.96
N CYS A 321 -13.68 17.66 -11.77
CA CYS A 321 -13.03 17.08 -10.60
C CYS A 321 -11.76 16.30 -10.96
N HIS A 322 -11.83 15.46 -11.99
CA HIS A 322 -10.71 14.66 -12.46
C HIS A 322 -9.81 15.48 -13.39
N GLU A 323 -8.51 15.24 -13.33
CA GLU A 323 -7.54 15.92 -14.18
C GLU A 323 -7.90 15.77 -15.67
N TYR A 324 -7.95 16.89 -16.37
CA TYR A 324 -8.13 16.97 -17.82
C TYR A 324 -7.26 18.09 -18.40
N GLY A 325 -6.18 17.74 -19.08
CA GLY A 325 -5.22 18.73 -19.58
C GLY A 325 -4.21 19.18 -18.50
N ASP A 326 -3.78 20.45 -18.55
CA ASP A 326 -2.77 21.04 -17.64
C ASP A 326 -3.37 22.15 -16.76
N ASP A 327 -4.66 22.06 -16.45
CA ASP A 327 -5.43 23.13 -15.82
C ASP A 327 -5.16 23.33 -14.31
N ARG A 328 -4.51 22.37 -13.64
CA ARG A 328 -4.34 22.36 -12.17
C ARG A 328 -2.90 22.09 -11.75
N ARG A 329 -2.00 23.04 -12.02
CA ARG A 329 -0.59 22.94 -11.63
C ARG A 329 -0.26 23.95 -10.52
N THR A 330 0.57 23.53 -9.56
CA THR A 330 1.23 24.44 -8.60
C THR A 330 2.25 25.31 -9.34
N PRO A 331 2.76 26.39 -8.72
CA PRO A 331 3.86 27.16 -9.29
C PRO A 331 5.13 26.32 -9.58
N THR A 332 5.29 25.19 -8.88
CA THR A 332 6.40 24.24 -9.07
C THR A 332 6.08 23.15 -10.10
N GLY A 333 4.91 23.20 -10.76
CA GLY A 333 4.52 22.26 -11.81
C GLY A 333 3.92 20.94 -11.32
N LEU A 334 3.70 20.78 -10.02
CA LEU A 334 2.98 19.61 -9.47
C LEU A 334 1.49 19.72 -9.76
N ILE A 335 0.82 18.62 -10.06
CA ILE A 335 -0.63 18.52 -10.19
C ILE A 335 -1.24 18.70 -8.82
N LYS A 336 -2.13 19.69 -8.71
CA LYS A 336 -2.95 19.91 -7.52
C LYS A 336 -4.20 19.03 -7.61
N LEU A 337 -4.25 17.99 -6.79
CA LEU A 337 -5.40 17.10 -6.75
C LEU A 337 -6.64 17.81 -6.20
N ASN A 338 -7.80 17.54 -6.79
CA ASN A 338 -9.07 18.02 -6.25
C ASN A 338 -9.51 17.09 -5.12
N ALA A 339 -9.12 17.45 -3.90
CA ALA A 339 -9.38 16.69 -2.70
C ALA A 339 -10.64 17.21 -1.99
N MET A 340 -11.54 16.31 -1.64
CA MET A 340 -12.88 16.59 -1.13
C MET A 340 -13.10 15.89 0.21
N ARG A 341 -14.03 16.43 1.01
CA ARG A 341 -14.40 15.80 2.27
C ARG A 341 -15.35 14.61 2.07
N PRO A 342 -15.34 13.61 2.97
CA PRO A 342 -16.25 12.46 2.88
C PRO A 342 -17.72 12.86 2.78
N GLU A 343 -18.15 13.92 3.47
CA GLU A 343 -19.52 14.44 3.39
C GLU A 343 -19.89 15.05 2.03
N GLU A 344 -18.91 15.51 1.24
CA GLU A 344 -19.14 16.09 -0.09
C GLU A 344 -19.15 15.01 -1.17
N VAL A 345 -18.18 14.08 -1.13
CA VAL A 345 -18.08 12.98 -2.10
C VAL A 345 -19.04 11.83 -1.77
N GLY A 346 -19.42 11.67 -0.50
CA GLY A 346 -20.37 10.67 0.00
C GLY A 346 -19.83 9.23 0.04
N THR A 347 -18.54 9.00 -0.24
CA THR A 347 -17.91 7.67 -0.17
C THR A 347 -17.61 7.31 1.29
N ASP A 348 -17.28 6.04 1.55
CA ASP A 348 -16.93 5.54 2.88
C ASP A 348 -15.91 6.46 3.60
N SER A 349 -16.19 6.87 4.84
CA SER A 349 -15.37 7.82 5.60
C SER A 349 -14.40 7.13 6.57
N THR A 350 -14.41 5.81 6.66
CA THR A 350 -13.72 5.07 7.73
C THR A 350 -12.21 5.31 7.69
N ALA A 351 -11.57 5.15 6.53
CA ALA A 351 -10.13 5.36 6.39
C ALA A 351 -9.72 6.81 6.71
N ALA A 352 -10.48 7.76 6.18
CA ALA A 352 -10.29 9.19 6.44
C ALA A 352 -10.34 9.55 7.94
N LEU A 353 -11.34 9.04 8.66
CA LEU A 353 -11.52 9.34 10.10
C LEU A 353 -10.43 8.73 10.97
N ARG A 354 -9.88 7.57 10.60
CA ARG A 354 -8.86 6.88 11.39
C ARG A 354 -7.51 7.54 11.38
N ILE A 355 -7.10 8.04 10.22
CA ILE A 355 -5.85 8.79 10.08
C ILE A 355 -5.89 10.08 10.89
N ALA A 356 -7.09 10.60 11.17
CA ALA A 356 -7.28 11.75 12.03
C ALA A 356 -7.22 11.44 13.55
N CYS A 357 -7.26 10.16 13.94
CA CYS A 357 -7.26 9.78 15.35
C CYS A 357 -5.90 10.10 16.02
N PRO A 358 -5.89 10.78 17.18
CA PRO A 358 -4.66 11.02 17.94
C PRO A 358 -4.05 9.70 18.43
N ILE A 359 -2.74 9.72 18.70
CA ILE A 359 -2.00 8.58 19.24
C ILE A 359 -2.01 8.66 20.77
N PRO A 360 -2.63 7.70 21.50
CA PRO A 360 -2.74 7.77 22.96
C PRO A 360 -1.39 7.81 23.69
N ASP A 361 -0.41 7.03 23.22
CA ASP A 361 0.91 6.92 23.83
C ASP A 361 2.02 6.99 22.76
N ILE A 362 2.89 8.00 22.84
CA ILE A 362 4.01 8.17 21.90
C ILE A 362 5.35 7.65 22.44
N GLY A 363 5.34 6.95 23.58
CA GLY A 363 6.53 6.38 24.19
C GLY A 363 7.60 7.44 24.48
N ALA A 364 8.83 7.19 24.01
CA ALA A 364 9.96 8.11 24.14
C ALA A 364 10.03 9.18 23.02
N LEU A 365 9.09 9.20 22.07
CA LEU A 365 9.08 10.23 21.02
C LEU A 365 8.75 11.60 21.61
N THR A 366 9.35 12.65 21.04
CA THR A 366 9.06 14.04 21.40
C THR A 366 8.22 14.68 20.30
N VAL A 367 6.92 14.79 20.53
CA VAL A 367 5.96 15.39 19.61
C VAL A 367 5.19 16.50 20.34
N PRO A 368 5.16 17.74 19.83
CA PRO A 368 4.33 18.79 20.41
C PRO A 368 2.85 18.38 20.37
N PRO A 369 2.12 18.45 21.50
CA PRO A 369 0.71 18.12 21.49
C PRO A 369 -0.08 19.17 20.70
N LYS A 370 -1.19 18.74 20.08
CA LYS A 370 -2.12 19.58 19.34
C LYS A 370 -3.40 19.77 20.15
N SER A 371 -3.96 20.98 20.09
CA SER A 371 -5.29 21.28 20.61
C SER A 371 -6.35 20.91 19.58
N TYR A 372 -7.38 20.22 20.02
CA TYR A 372 -8.54 19.81 19.25
C TYR A 372 -9.78 20.52 19.77
N SER A 373 -10.60 21.04 18.86
CA SER A 373 -11.83 21.76 19.21
C SER A 373 -12.93 20.81 19.70
N VAL A 374 -14.07 21.39 20.10
CA VAL A 374 -15.28 20.61 20.42
C VAL A 374 -15.79 19.89 19.18
N GLU A 375 -15.76 20.55 18.02
CA GLU A 375 -16.15 19.98 16.73
C GLU A 375 -15.22 18.82 16.33
N ASP A 376 -13.90 18.99 16.50
CA ASP A 376 -12.93 17.91 16.25
C ASP A 376 -13.23 16.69 17.14
N SER A 377 -13.52 16.90 18.43
CA SER A 377 -13.87 15.81 19.35
C SER A 377 -15.14 15.06 18.94
N GLN A 378 -16.08 15.74 18.28
CA GLN A 378 -17.31 15.15 17.78
C GLN A 378 -17.05 14.32 16.52
N LEU A 379 -16.15 14.80 15.65
CA LEU A 379 -15.70 14.08 14.45
C LEU A 379 -14.92 12.81 14.84
N LEU A 380 -14.06 12.91 15.85
CA LEU A 380 -13.15 11.87 16.31
C LEU A 380 -13.71 11.02 17.46
N LYS A 381 -15.04 10.99 17.64
CA LYS A 381 -15.72 10.33 18.78
C LYS A 381 -15.40 8.84 18.94
N ASP A 382 -15.03 8.17 17.85
CA ASP A 382 -14.73 6.74 17.81
C ASP A 382 -13.23 6.45 18.03
N CYS A 383 -12.40 7.50 18.15
CA CYS A 383 -10.97 7.38 18.44
C CYS A 383 -10.72 7.09 19.92
N ALA A 384 -9.75 6.22 20.20
CA ALA A 384 -9.37 5.86 21.56
C ALA A 384 -8.97 7.09 22.39
N GLY A 385 -9.62 7.27 23.55
CA GLY A 385 -9.32 8.36 24.48
C GLY A 385 -9.98 9.70 24.15
N VAL A 386 -10.74 9.81 23.06
CA VAL A 386 -11.48 11.04 22.71
C VAL A 386 -12.86 11.03 23.39
N LYS A 387 -13.25 12.16 23.96
CA LYS A 387 -14.59 12.38 24.52
C LYS A 387 -15.32 13.42 23.67
N ALA A 388 -16.34 12.98 22.93
CA ALA A 388 -17.13 13.85 22.09
C ALA A 388 -17.78 15.01 22.89
N GLY A 389 -17.77 16.20 22.31
CA GLY A 389 -18.32 17.41 22.91
C GLY A 389 -17.36 18.14 23.86
N GLN A 390 -16.09 17.73 23.95
CA GLN A 390 -15.09 18.34 24.82
C GLN A 390 -13.80 18.62 24.06
N ALA A 391 -13.36 19.88 24.05
CA ALA A 391 -12.03 20.23 23.55
C ALA A 391 -10.96 19.50 24.37
N PHE A 392 -9.89 19.07 23.72
CA PHE A 392 -8.82 18.31 24.36
C PHE A 392 -7.46 18.60 23.73
N SER A 393 -6.40 18.14 24.37
CA SER A 393 -5.04 18.17 23.85
C SER A 393 -4.56 16.73 23.66
N GLY A 394 -3.98 16.41 22.51
CA GLY A 394 -3.59 15.04 22.16
C GLY A 394 -2.35 15.00 21.28
N ASN A 395 -1.78 13.81 21.10
CA ASN A 395 -0.64 13.62 20.21
C ASN A 395 -1.14 13.46 18.77
N PRO A 396 -0.88 14.41 17.87
CA PRO A 396 -1.42 14.36 16.51
C PRO A 396 -0.78 13.24 15.69
N PHE A 397 -1.60 12.47 14.96
CA PHE A 397 -1.15 11.38 14.09
C PHE A 397 -0.09 11.85 13.11
N ALA A 398 -0.39 12.86 12.29
CA ALA A 398 0.48 13.36 11.24
C ALA A 398 1.88 13.74 11.75
N LYS A 399 1.97 14.45 12.88
CA LYS A 399 3.27 14.81 13.45
C LYS A 399 4.00 13.62 14.09
N THR A 400 3.25 12.69 14.67
CA THR A 400 3.83 11.47 15.27
C THR A 400 4.41 10.57 14.19
N VAL A 401 3.70 10.36 13.07
CA VAL A 401 4.21 9.67 11.89
C VAL A 401 5.46 10.37 11.39
N GLN A 402 5.40 11.68 11.10
CA GLN A 402 6.54 12.44 10.61
C GLN A 402 7.78 12.27 11.51
N VAL A 403 7.67 12.48 12.82
CA VAL A 403 8.81 12.36 13.74
C VAL A 403 9.35 10.93 13.78
N SER A 404 8.47 9.92 13.82
CA SER A 404 8.89 8.53 13.87
C SER A 404 9.59 8.08 12.57
N VAL A 405 9.01 8.41 11.41
CA VAL A 405 9.52 7.99 10.11
C VAL A 405 10.75 8.80 9.72
N ASP A 406 10.80 10.10 9.99
CA ASP A 406 12.00 10.91 9.76
C ASP A 406 13.18 10.38 10.59
N SER A 407 12.96 10.00 11.85
CA SER A 407 14.02 9.41 12.69
C SER A 407 14.59 8.11 12.09
N ILE A 408 13.72 7.26 11.53
CA ILE A 408 14.11 6.00 10.86
C ILE A 408 14.84 6.29 9.56
N LYS A 409 14.30 7.19 8.74
CA LYS A 409 14.85 7.62 7.46
C LYS A 409 16.23 8.26 7.64
N GLN A 410 16.39 9.17 8.59
CA GLN A 410 17.68 9.81 8.88
C GLN A 410 18.73 8.80 9.35
N LYS A 411 18.34 7.81 10.16
CA LYS A 411 19.23 6.71 10.56
C LYS A 411 19.67 5.88 9.34
N ALA A 412 18.75 5.60 8.41
CA ALA A 412 19.06 4.88 7.17
C ALA A 412 19.95 5.70 6.22
N TYR A 413 19.69 7.01 6.04
CA TYR A 413 20.57 7.90 5.26
C TYR A 413 21.99 7.92 5.82
N ALA A 414 22.13 8.07 7.15
CA ALA A 414 23.44 8.06 7.79
C ALA A 414 24.18 6.72 7.58
N ALA A 415 23.47 5.58 7.67
CA ALA A 415 24.06 4.27 7.46
C ALA A 415 24.51 4.05 6.01
N ALA A 416 23.80 4.61 5.04
CA ALA A 416 24.12 4.56 3.61
C ALA A 416 25.08 5.69 3.16
N SER A 417 25.56 6.54 4.08
CA SER A 417 26.40 7.70 3.77
C SER A 417 25.77 8.66 2.75
N ILE A 418 24.44 8.79 2.76
CA ILE A 418 23.68 9.67 1.86
C ILE A 418 23.76 11.11 2.39
N ASP A 419 24.41 11.98 1.62
CA ASP A 419 24.64 13.38 1.99
C ASP A 419 23.40 14.28 1.82
N THR A 420 23.48 15.52 2.28
CA THR A 420 22.35 16.47 2.23
C THR A 420 21.87 16.79 0.80
N ALA A 421 22.77 16.78 -0.19
CA ALA A 421 22.39 17.04 -1.58
C ALA A 421 21.63 15.85 -2.17
N GLN A 422 22.09 14.63 -1.89
CA GLN A 422 21.39 13.40 -2.25
C GLN A 422 20.03 13.32 -1.56
N GLN A 423 19.95 13.59 -0.25
CA GLN A 423 18.67 13.64 0.46
C GLN A 423 17.68 14.64 -0.15
N ARG A 424 18.16 15.85 -0.50
CA ARG A 424 17.36 16.88 -1.17
C ARG A 424 16.79 16.39 -2.51
N ALA A 425 17.58 15.64 -3.27
CA ALA A 425 17.17 15.06 -4.54
C ALA A 425 16.19 13.89 -4.36
N MET A 426 16.46 12.98 -3.43
CA MET A 426 15.62 11.80 -3.16
C MET A 426 14.22 12.20 -2.67
N GLU A 427 14.12 13.29 -1.92
CA GLU A 427 12.86 13.84 -1.42
C GLU A 427 12.19 14.84 -2.39
N ASP A 428 12.85 15.18 -3.50
CA ASP A 428 12.39 16.16 -4.49
C ASP A 428 12.03 17.51 -3.86
N LEU A 429 12.87 17.97 -2.91
CA LEU A 429 12.61 19.16 -2.09
C LEU A 429 12.60 20.45 -2.91
N ASP A 430 13.26 20.48 -4.06
CA ASP A 430 13.21 21.65 -4.95
C ASP A 430 11.80 21.90 -5.50
N GLN A 431 11.05 20.83 -5.76
CA GLN A 431 9.71 20.91 -6.29
C GLN A 431 8.65 20.92 -5.17
N ARG A 432 8.89 20.17 -4.09
CA ARG A 432 7.93 19.91 -2.98
C ARG A 432 8.15 20.81 -1.76
N GLY A 433 9.27 21.54 -1.73
CA GLY A 433 9.66 22.40 -0.62
C GLY A 433 10.26 21.60 0.52
N GLY A 434 9.43 21.20 1.48
CA GLY A 434 9.87 20.51 2.70
C GLY A 434 9.00 19.30 3.00
N VAL A 435 9.53 18.41 3.84
CA VAL A 435 8.80 17.24 4.34
C VAL A 435 7.62 17.69 5.21
N ALA A 436 6.41 17.34 4.81
CA ALA A 436 5.19 17.67 5.51
C ALA A 436 4.20 16.50 5.51
N TRP A 437 3.68 16.23 6.71
CA TRP A 437 2.49 15.41 6.93
C TRP A 437 1.37 16.30 7.47
N ARG A 438 0.12 15.92 7.20
CA ARG A 438 -1.06 16.57 7.73
C ARG A 438 -2.18 15.58 7.97
N ASP A 439 -3.07 15.94 8.87
CA ASP A 439 -4.39 15.35 8.96
C ASP A 439 -5.34 16.16 8.09
N THR A 440 -5.75 15.63 6.95
CA THR A 440 -6.52 16.40 5.97
C THR A 440 -7.89 16.84 6.52
N LEU A 441 -8.49 16.13 7.47
CA LEU A 441 -9.78 16.52 8.05
C LEU A 441 -9.66 17.66 9.07
N ILE A 442 -8.56 17.69 9.82
CA ILE A 442 -8.37 18.65 10.93
C ILE A 442 -7.47 19.84 10.53
N ASP A 443 -6.43 19.61 9.72
CA ASP A 443 -5.43 20.63 9.35
C ASP A 443 -5.84 21.47 8.12
N THR A 444 -6.97 21.14 7.47
CA THR A 444 -7.42 21.84 6.26
C THR A 444 -8.85 22.36 6.36
N GLN A 445 -9.15 23.40 5.59
CA GLN A 445 -10.47 24.02 5.55
C GLN A 445 -11.31 23.42 4.41
N PRO A 446 -12.65 23.29 4.61
CA PRO A 446 -13.56 22.92 3.52
C PRO A 446 -13.36 23.81 2.27
N PRO A 447 -13.49 23.26 1.05
CA PRO A 447 -13.91 21.89 0.72
C PRO A 447 -12.77 20.86 0.76
N TYR A 448 -11.56 21.24 1.19
CA TYR A 448 -10.43 20.32 1.14
C TYR A 448 -10.62 19.16 2.14
N GLY A 449 -10.34 17.95 1.66
CA GLY A 449 -10.55 16.74 2.44
C GLY A 449 -9.74 15.55 1.92
N PRO A 450 -9.76 14.41 2.62
CA PRO A 450 -8.87 13.29 2.38
C PRO A 450 -9.19 12.46 1.13
N TYR A 451 -10.17 12.80 0.28
CA TYR A 451 -10.43 11.99 -0.92
C TYR A 451 -10.22 12.80 -2.19
N ALA A 452 -9.14 12.47 -2.91
CA ALA A 452 -8.78 13.11 -4.16
C ALA A 452 -9.42 12.46 -5.39
N ALA A 453 -10.02 13.28 -6.25
CA ALA A 453 -10.32 12.90 -7.63
C ALA A 453 -9.00 12.77 -8.42
N ARG A 454 -8.53 11.55 -8.57
CA ARG A 454 -7.26 11.22 -9.23
C ARG A 454 -7.38 11.26 -10.77
N PRO A 455 -6.26 11.43 -11.49
CA PRO A 455 -6.23 11.28 -12.94
C PRO A 455 -6.71 9.89 -13.37
N LEU A 456 -7.42 9.85 -14.50
CA LEU A 456 -8.09 8.64 -14.97
C LEU A 456 -7.33 7.91 -16.09
N TYR A 457 -6.05 8.20 -16.29
CA TYR A 457 -5.25 7.54 -17.33
C TYR A 457 -5.12 6.05 -17.07
N GLY A 458 -5.48 5.23 -18.07
CA GLY A 458 -5.49 3.78 -17.94
C GLY A 458 -6.53 3.25 -16.95
N ILE A 459 -7.52 4.07 -16.55
CA ILE A 459 -8.49 3.73 -15.50
C ILE A 459 -9.23 2.42 -15.78
N TRP A 460 -9.39 2.05 -17.05
CA TRP A 460 -9.97 0.78 -17.45
C TRP A 460 -9.29 -0.42 -16.78
N ALA A 461 -7.97 -0.36 -16.54
CA ALA A 461 -7.20 -1.43 -15.93
C ALA A 461 -7.14 -1.37 -14.39
N ALA A 462 -7.79 -0.39 -13.78
CA ALA A 462 -7.65 -0.11 -12.35
C ALA A 462 -8.71 -0.76 -11.46
N ALA A 463 -9.58 -1.64 -11.96
CA ALA A 463 -10.63 -2.24 -11.14
C ALA A 463 -10.09 -2.96 -9.88
N PRO A 464 -10.83 -2.97 -8.76
CA PRO A 464 -12.13 -2.32 -8.54
C PRO A 464 -12.00 -0.80 -8.30
N TYR A 465 -13.12 -0.09 -8.19
CA TYR A 465 -13.19 1.38 -8.10
C TYR A 465 -13.60 1.88 -6.72
N LEU A 466 -13.42 3.18 -6.50
CA LEU A 466 -13.35 3.87 -5.20
C LEU A 466 -12.09 3.54 -4.39
N HIS A 467 -11.77 4.36 -3.38
CA HIS A 467 -10.56 4.24 -2.57
C HIS A 467 -10.46 2.90 -1.81
N ASN A 468 -11.60 2.27 -1.52
CA ASN A 468 -11.72 0.99 -0.81
C ASN A 468 -11.99 -0.20 -1.75
N GLY A 469 -12.09 0.06 -3.06
CA GLY A 469 -12.36 -1.00 -4.04
C GLY A 469 -13.73 -1.66 -3.89
N SER A 470 -14.76 -0.91 -3.45
CA SER A 470 -16.12 -1.43 -3.19
C SER A 470 -17.06 -1.43 -4.41
N VAL A 471 -16.58 -1.00 -5.58
CA VAL A 471 -17.37 -1.00 -6.83
C VAL A 471 -16.63 -1.81 -7.92
N PRO A 472 -17.23 -2.88 -8.48
CA PRO A 472 -16.48 -3.82 -9.32
C PRO A 472 -16.14 -3.31 -10.73
N THR A 473 -16.96 -2.41 -11.29
CA THR A 473 -16.81 -1.93 -12.68
C THR A 473 -17.08 -0.42 -12.78
N LEU A 474 -16.53 0.27 -13.77
CA LEU A 474 -16.89 1.68 -14.03
C LEU A 474 -18.38 1.84 -14.37
N TYR A 475 -18.99 0.86 -15.06
CA TYR A 475 -20.42 0.87 -15.32
C TYR A 475 -21.25 1.01 -14.03
N HIS A 476 -21.03 0.12 -13.06
CA HIS A 476 -21.68 0.20 -11.74
C HIS A 476 -21.34 1.49 -10.98
N LEU A 477 -20.13 2.06 -11.12
CA LEU A 477 -19.81 3.35 -10.50
C LEU A 477 -20.73 4.47 -11.01
N LEU A 478 -21.07 4.42 -12.30
CA LEU A 478 -21.98 5.35 -12.99
C LEU A 478 -23.46 4.98 -12.83
N LEU A 479 -23.80 4.09 -11.89
CA LEU A 479 -25.17 3.83 -11.45
C LEU A 479 -25.43 4.50 -10.09
N PRO A 480 -26.70 4.84 -9.80
CA PRO A 480 -27.13 5.20 -8.45
C PRO A 480 -26.66 4.14 -7.42
N PRO A 481 -26.20 4.54 -6.21
CA PRO A 481 -25.63 3.62 -5.23
C PRO A 481 -26.52 2.44 -4.79
N ASP A 482 -27.83 2.60 -4.86
CA ASP A 482 -28.82 1.55 -4.57
C ASP A 482 -28.86 0.46 -5.65
N GLN A 483 -28.43 0.77 -6.88
CA GLN A 483 -28.32 -0.17 -8.01
C GLN A 483 -26.94 -0.81 -8.14
N ARG A 484 -25.97 -0.41 -7.31
CA ARG A 484 -24.63 -1.01 -7.29
C ARG A 484 -24.66 -2.41 -6.63
N PRO A 485 -23.87 -3.39 -7.10
CA PRO A 485 -23.75 -4.69 -6.46
C PRO A 485 -23.42 -4.55 -4.98
N LYS A 486 -24.19 -5.22 -4.12
CA LYS A 486 -23.99 -5.18 -2.67
C LYS A 486 -22.92 -6.17 -2.21
N THR A 487 -22.74 -7.23 -2.98
CA THR A 487 -21.67 -8.21 -2.82
C THR A 487 -21.07 -8.56 -4.17
N PHE A 488 -19.77 -8.87 -4.20
CA PHE A 488 -19.06 -9.40 -5.37
C PHE A 488 -17.73 -10.03 -4.93
N VAL A 489 -17.02 -10.67 -5.86
CA VAL A 489 -15.81 -11.44 -5.57
C VAL A 489 -14.55 -10.76 -6.12
N LEU A 490 -13.49 -10.72 -5.31
CA LEU A 490 -12.14 -10.33 -5.71
C LEU A 490 -11.20 -11.54 -5.70
N GLY A 491 -10.09 -11.46 -6.44
CA GLY A 491 -9.10 -12.55 -6.58
C GLY A 491 -9.24 -13.39 -7.86
N ALA A 492 -10.43 -13.42 -8.47
CA ALA A 492 -10.72 -14.23 -9.66
C ALA A 492 -10.20 -13.64 -10.99
N ARG A 493 -9.99 -12.32 -11.07
CA ARG A 493 -9.42 -11.57 -12.21
C ARG A 493 -10.20 -11.57 -13.54
N GLU A 494 -11.31 -12.30 -13.64
CA GLU A 494 -12.14 -12.26 -14.86
C GLU A 494 -12.70 -10.86 -15.11
N TYR A 495 -12.42 -10.31 -16.28
CA TYR A 495 -12.64 -8.92 -16.64
C TYR A 495 -13.76 -8.78 -17.67
N ASP A 496 -14.70 -7.88 -17.41
CA ASP A 496 -15.74 -7.44 -18.33
C ASP A 496 -15.30 -6.16 -19.06
N PRO A 497 -14.96 -6.24 -20.36
CA PRO A 497 -14.50 -5.08 -21.13
C PRO A 497 -15.63 -4.19 -21.65
N VAL A 498 -16.88 -4.59 -21.47
CA VAL A 498 -18.04 -3.73 -21.75
C VAL A 498 -18.31 -2.84 -20.54
N LYS A 499 -18.28 -3.40 -19.33
CA LYS A 499 -18.52 -2.65 -18.09
C LYS A 499 -17.27 -2.01 -17.48
N LEU A 500 -16.09 -2.40 -17.97
CA LEU A 500 -14.77 -2.02 -17.50
C LEU A 500 -14.52 -2.37 -16.03
N GLY A 501 -14.33 -3.65 -15.74
CA GLY A 501 -13.93 -4.11 -14.42
C GLY A 501 -14.17 -5.60 -14.21
N PHE A 502 -14.34 -6.04 -12.97
CA PHE A 502 -14.48 -7.47 -12.68
C PHE A 502 -15.92 -7.99 -12.85
N VAL A 503 -16.04 -9.22 -13.33
CA VAL A 503 -17.31 -9.94 -13.46
C VAL A 503 -17.89 -10.23 -12.08
N VAL A 504 -19.13 -9.79 -11.84
CA VAL A 504 -19.80 -9.86 -10.52
C VAL A 504 -20.39 -11.24 -10.21
N ASP A 505 -20.77 -12.01 -11.24
CA ASP A 505 -21.40 -13.33 -11.09
C ASP A 505 -20.35 -14.45 -10.95
N THR A 506 -19.32 -14.20 -10.14
CA THR A 506 -18.22 -15.14 -9.89
C THR A 506 -18.40 -15.81 -8.53
N ALA A 507 -18.27 -17.13 -8.47
CA ALA A 507 -18.32 -17.85 -7.19
C ALA A 507 -17.05 -17.62 -6.36
N CYS A 508 -17.21 -17.27 -5.08
CA CYS A 508 -16.10 -17.15 -4.14
C CYS A 508 -15.58 -18.55 -3.78
N SER A 509 -14.36 -18.88 -4.22
CA SER A 509 -13.71 -20.19 -4.03
C SER A 509 -12.43 -20.13 -3.19
N ALA A 510 -12.04 -18.91 -2.78
CA ALA A 510 -10.87 -18.64 -1.95
C ALA A 510 -11.30 -18.09 -0.58
N GLN A 511 -10.38 -18.09 0.38
CA GLN A 511 -10.60 -17.40 1.64
C GLN A 511 -10.57 -15.88 1.41
N ASP A 512 -11.48 -15.15 2.07
CA ASP A 512 -11.57 -13.68 2.02
C ASP A 512 -11.70 -13.10 0.61
N CYS A 513 -12.39 -13.81 -0.30
CA CYS A 513 -12.69 -13.29 -1.64
C CYS A 513 -13.98 -12.48 -1.75
N LEU A 514 -14.88 -12.54 -0.77
CA LEU A 514 -16.14 -11.80 -0.81
C LEU A 514 -15.95 -10.36 -0.32
N VAL A 515 -16.39 -9.40 -1.14
CA VAL A 515 -16.62 -8.02 -0.73
C VAL A 515 -18.08 -7.90 -0.35
N ASP A 516 -18.36 -7.45 0.87
CA ASP A 516 -19.70 -7.06 1.33
C ASP A 516 -19.70 -5.56 1.65
N THR A 517 -20.54 -4.80 0.94
CA THR A 517 -20.57 -3.33 1.01
C THR A 517 -21.35 -2.78 2.21
N SER A 518 -21.96 -3.65 3.01
CA SER A 518 -22.58 -3.30 4.30
C SER A 518 -21.60 -3.31 5.47
N GLU A 519 -20.43 -3.93 5.30
CA GLU A 519 -19.39 -3.98 6.32
C GLU A 519 -18.67 -2.62 6.44
N THR A 520 -18.20 -2.32 7.65
CA THR A 520 -17.41 -1.10 7.93
C THR A 520 -16.23 -0.97 6.97
N GLY A 521 -16.02 0.22 6.43
CA GLY A 521 -14.92 0.50 5.49
C GLY A 521 -15.18 0.01 4.05
N ASN A 522 -16.19 -0.82 3.80
CA ASN A 522 -16.53 -1.34 2.47
C ASN A 522 -17.69 -0.58 1.79
N GLY A 523 -18.12 0.57 2.32
CA GLY A 523 -19.23 1.33 1.75
C GLY A 523 -19.03 1.62 0.26
N ASN A 524 -20.08 1.36 -0.53
CA ASN A 524 -20.11 1.61 -1.98
C ASN A 524 -20.95 2.83 -2.37
N ALA A 525 -21.23 3.71 -1.41
CA ALA A 525 -21.96 4.95 -1.61
C ALA A 525 -21.08 6.05 -2.23
N GLY A 526 -21.68 7.23 -2.44
CA GLY A 526 -20.96 8.40 -2.94
C GLY A 526 -20.58 8.35 -4.40
N HIS A 527 -19.83 9.36 -4.83
CA HIS A 527 -19.47 9.60 -6.22
C HIS A 527 -20.73 9.60 -7.10
N LEU A 528 -21.61 10.58 -6.86
CA LEU A 528 -22.94 10.65 -7.49
C LEU A 528 -22.90 11.29 -8.90
N TRP A 529 -21.78 11.89 -9.29
CA TRP A 529 -21.62 12.47 -10.62
C TRP A 529 -21.68 11.40 -11.73
N GLY A 530 -22.47 11.67 -12.76
CA GLY A 530 -22.70 10.76 -13.88
C GLY A 530 -23.69 9.63 -13.61
N THR A 531 -24.25 9.53 -12.38
CA THR A 531 -25.23 8.47 -12.05
C THR A 531 -26.61 8.68 -12.69
N ASP A 532 -26.90 9.90 -13.13
CA ASP A 532 -28.12 10.31 -13.83
C ASP A 532 -27.99 10.19 -15.36
N LEU A 533 -26.83 9.76 -15.87
CA LEU A 533 -26.61 9.58 -17.30
C LEU A 533 -27.60 8.55 -17.90
N PRO A 534 -28.21 8.86 -19.05
CA PRO A 534 -28.89 7.87 -19.86
C PRO A 534 -27.94 6.73 -20.22
N GLU A 535 -28.49 5.54 -20.46
CA GLU A 535 -27.70 4.34 -20.78
C GLU A 535 -26.77 4.56 -21.99
N SER A 536 -27.24 5.23 -23.05
CA SER A 536 -26.42 5.56 -24.22
C SER A 536 -25.19 6.39 -23.87
N ASP A 537 -25.36 7.38 -23.00
CA ASP A 537 -24.33 8.34 -22.63
C ASP A 537 -23.32 7.69 -21.67
N ARG A 538 -23.82 6.86 -20.74
CA ARG A 538 -22.97 6.02 -19.89
C ARG A 538 -22.07 5.12 -20.74
N MET A 539 -22.64 4.42 -21.73
CA MET A 539 -21.87 3.55 -22.61
C MET A 539 -20.89 4.33 -23.49
N ALA A 540 -21.24 5.53 -23.92
CA ALA A 540 -20.32 6.42 -24.63
C ALA A 540 -19.13 6.84 -23.76
N LEU A 541 -19.40 7.26 -22.53
CA LEU A 541 -18.37 7.61 -21.56
C LEU A 541 -17.43 6.43 -21.25
N LEU A 542 -17.97 5.22 -21.06
CA LEU A 542 -17.14 4.02 -20.87
C LEU A 542 -16.25 3.74 -22.08
N GLU A 543 -16.76 3.91 -23.31
CA GLU A 543 -15.94 3.74 -24.52
C GLU A 543 -14.78 4.73 -24.57
N TYR A 544 -15.01 5.99 -24.17
CA TYR A 544 -13.96 6.99 -24.06
C TYR A 544 -12.91 6.64 -22.99
N LEU A 545 -13.31 6.12 -21.83
CA LEU A 545 -12.39 5.72 -20.76
C LEU A 545 -11.48 4.53 -21.12
N LYS A 546 -11.73 3.84 -22.24
CA LYS A 546 -10.78 2.87 -22.83
C LYS A 546 -9.59 3.55 -23.51
N THR A 547 -9.78 4.79 -23.98
CA THR A 547 -8.77 5.58 -24.70
C THR A 547 -7.95 6.49 -23.78
N TYR A 548 -8.49 6.76 -22.59
CA TYR A 548 -7.93 7.67 -21.59
C TYR A 548 -6.87 6.95 -20.76
#